data_AF-A0A1V3XW27-F1
#
_entry.id   AF-A0A1V3XW27-F1
#
_cell.length_a   1.000
_cell.length_b   1.000
_cell.length_c   1.000
_cell.angle_alpha   90.00
_cell.angle_beta   90.00
_cell.angle_gamma   90.00
#
_symmetry.space_group_name_H-M   'P 1'
#
loop_
_entity.id
_entity.type
_entity.pdbx_description
1 polymer ?
#
loop_
_entity_poly.entity_id
_entity_poly.type
_entity_poly.pdbx_seq_one_letter_code
_entity_poly.pdbx_strand_id
1 'polypeptide(L)' 'MAAGGCSMCLGMNPDQLAPGERCAATSNRNFEGRQGKGGRTHLVSPAVAAATAVRGTLSAPADLN' A
#
# COMPACT_ATOMS: atom_id res chain seq x y z
N MET A 1 -14.87 6.81 -8.72
CA MET A 1 -13.67 7.03 -9.56
C MET A 1 -12.74 7.90 -8.74
N ALA A 2 -11.61 7.37 -8.26
CA ALA A 2 -10.63 8.19 -7.57
C ALA A 2 -10.13 9.26 -8.57
N ALA A 3 -10.37 10.53 -8.28
CA ALA A 3 -9.85 11.64 -9.08
C ALA A 3 -8.32 11.51 -9.21
N GLY A 4 -7.73 12.11 -10.24
CA GLY A 4 -6.28 12.06 -10.56
C GLY A 4 -5.34 12.72 -9.54
N GLY A 5 -5.66 12.65 -8.24
CA GLY A 5 -4.76 12.92 -7.13
C GLY A 5 -4.16 11.62 -6.59
N CYS A 6 -3.00 11.70 -5.98
CA CYS A 6 -2.20 10.53 -5.62
C CYS A 6 -2.74 9.71 -4.42
N SER A 7 -4.03 9.84 -4.05
CA SER A 7 -4.66 9.17 -2.89
C SER A 7 -3.74 9.13 -1.63
N MET A 8 -3.48 7.93 -1.12
CA MET A 8 -2.59 7.58 -0.02
C MET A 8 -1.13 7.98 -0.23
N CYS A 9 -0.68 8.23 -1.46
CA CYS A 9 0.68 8.72 -1.70
C CYS A 9 0.91 10.11 -1.12
N LEU A 10 -0.15 10.94 -0.99
CA LEU A 10 -0.11 12.23 -0.30
C LEU A 10 -0.52 12.11 1.16
N GLY A 11 -1.49 11.23 1.48
CA GLY A 11 -2.03 11.06 2.84
C GLY A 11 -3.07 12.11 3.25
N MET A 12 -3.60 12.85 2.28
CA MET A 12 -4.59 13.92 2.48
C MET A 12 -6.03 13.46 2.18
N ASN A 13 -6.19 12.20 1.77
CA ASN A 13 -7.48 11.59 1.49
C ASN A 13 -7.98 10.87 2.75
N PRO A 14 -9.29 10.64 2.89
CA PRO A 14 -9.86 9.92 4.03
C PRO A 14 -9.38 8.47 4.13
N ASP A 15 -8.85 7.91 3.05
CA ASP A 15 -8.19 6.60 3.05
C ASP A 15 -6.90 6.67 3.89
N GLN A 16 -6.92 6.03 5.06
CA GLN A 16 -5.77 5.90 5.95
C GLN A 16 -5.75 4.50 6.57
N LEU A 17 -4.54 4.01 6.85
CA LEU A 17 -4.30 2.78 7.59
C LEU A 17 -4.65 2.97 9.06
N ALA A 18 -5.40 2.01 9.60
CA ALA A 18 -5.59 1.88 11.03
C ALA A 18 -4.29 1.38 11.70
N PRO A 19 -4.12 1.62 13.01
CA PRO A 19 -2.97 1.10 13.75
C PRO A 19 -2.82 -0.42 13.60
N GLY A 20 -1.63 -0.89 13.25
CA GLY A 20 -1.34 -2.31 13.01
C GLY A 20 -1.60 -2.80 11.58
N GLU A 21 -2.33 -2.03 10.77
CA GLU A 21 -2.56 -2.40 9.37
C GLU A 21 -1.30 -2.28 8.52
N ARG A 22 -1.29 -3.05 7.44
CA ARG A 22 -0.19 -3.13 6.49
C ARG A 22 -0.69 -2.87 5.08
N CYS A 23 0.07 -2.09 4.33
CA CYS A 23 -0.21 -1.77 2.93
C CYS A 23 0.99 -2.14 2.05
N ALA A 24 0.75 -2.76 0.91
CA ALA A 24 1.73 -2.85 -0.17
C ALA A 24 1.44 -1.74 -1.19
N ALA A 25 2.35 -0.80 -1.37
CA ALA A 25 2.15 0.38 -2.19
C ALA A 25 3.23 0.53 -3.26
N THR A 26 2.84 1.03 -4.43
CA THR A 26 3.73 1.40 -5.53
C THR A 26 4.19 2.86 -5.45
N SER A 27 3.97 3.51 -4.31
CA SER A 27 4.49 4.85 -4.02
C SER A 27 6.01 4.81 -3.79
N ASN A 28 6.63 5.97 -3.59
CA ASN A 28 8.06 6.10 -3.32
C ASN A 28 8.37 6.53 -1.87
N ARG A 29 7.37 6.55 -0.98
CA ARG A 29 7.52 7.03 0.41
C ARG A 29 6.74 6.16 1.37
N ASN A 30 7.42 5.66 2.40
CA ASN A 30 6.87 4.78 3.45
C ASN A 30 7.32 5.16 4.87
N PHE A 31 7.67 6.43 5.10
CA PHE A 31 8.00 6.88 6.46
C PHE A 31 6.79 6.73 7.40
N GLU A 32 7.06 6.53 8.68
CA GLU A 32 6.05 6.26 9.70
C GLU A 32 5.00 7.38 9.79
N GLY A 33 3.75 6.99 10.04
CA GLY A 33 2.62 7.92 10.17
C GLY A 33 2.14 8.49 8.83
N ARG A 34 2.81 8.19 7.71
CA ARG A 34 2.47 8.83 6.44
C ARG A 34 1.08 8.48 5.92
N GLN A 35 0.77 7.18 5.91
CA GLN A 35 -0.48 6.66 5.38
C GLN A 35 -1.48 6.37 6.50
N GLY A 36 -1.17 6.75 7.73
CA GLY A 36 -1.93 6.39 8.93
C GLY A 36 -1.00 6.16 10.11
N LYS A 37 -1.39 6.63 11.29
CA LYS A 37 -0.60 6.49 12.51
C LYS A 37 -0.58 5.02 12.95
N GLY A 38 0.62 4.47 13.13
CA GLY A 38 0.80 3.08 13.54
C GLY A 38 0.57 2.03 12.44
N GLY A 39 0.26 2.45 11.21
CA GLY A 39 0.25 1.59 10.04
C GLY A 39 1.65 1.45 9.43
N ARG A 40 1.87 0.38 8.64
CA ARG A 40 3.14 0.12 7.95
C ARG A 40 2.94 -0.04 6.45
N THR A 41 3.69 0.73 5.67
CA THR A 41 3.68 0.64 4.20
C THR A 41 4.94 -0.06 3.69
N HIS A 42 4.75 -1.04 2.80
CA HIS A 42 5.80 -1.73 2.06
C HIS A 42 5.86 -1.18 0.65
N LEU A 43 7.01 -0.62 0.25
CA LEU A 43 7.21 -0.17 -1.12
C LEU A 43 7.53 -1.37 -2.01
N VAL A 44 6.74 -1.56 -3.05
CA VAL A 44 6.83 -2.72 -3.93
C VAL A 44 6.60 -2.33 -5.40
N SER A 45 7.01 -3.19 -6.32
CA SER A 45 6.69 -3.01 -7.75
C SER A 45 5.19 -3.24 -8.02
N PRO A 46 4.65 -2.74 -9.15
CA PRO A 46 3.26 -3.01 -9.53
C PRO A 46 2.91 -4.50 -9.59
N ALA A 47 3.83 -5.34 -10.07
CA ALA A 47 3.62 -6.79 -10.15
C ALA A 47 3.48 -7.43 -8.75
N VAL A 48 4.30 -7.01 -7.78
CA VAL A 48 4.22 -7.49 -6.39
C VAL A 48 2.97 -6.97 -5.69
N ALA A 49 2.58 -5.70 -5.93
CA ALA A 49 1.33 -5.15 -5.40
C ALA A 49 0.12 -5.96 -5.89
N ALA A 50 0.07 -6.29 -7.19
CA ALA A 50 -0.98 -7.13 -7.76
C ALA A 50 -1.00 -8.54 -7.15
N ALA A 51 0.16 -9.19 -7.02
CA ALA A 51 0.24 -10.53 -6.42
C ALA A 51 -0.19 -10.54 -4.94
N THR A 52 0.23 -9.53 -4.19
CA THR A 52 -0.17 -9.34 -2.79
C THR A 52 -1.68 -9.12 -2.67
N ALA A 53 -2.27 -8.34 -3.57
CA ALA A 53 -3.71 -8.09 -3.59
C ALA A 53 -4.52 -9.37 -3.89
N VAL A 54 -4.02 -10.25 -4.77
CA VAL A 54 -4.66 -11.54 -5.07
C VAL A 54 -4.57 -12.51 -3.89
N ARG A 55 -3.40 -12.62 -3.24
CA ARG A 55 -3.16 -13.62 -2.19
C ARG A 55 -3.64 -13.19 -0.80
N GLY A 56 -3.79 -11.89 -0.56
CA GLY A 56 -4.12 -11.33 0.76
C GLY A 56 -2.95 -11.26 1.74
N THR A 57 -1.74 -11.62 1.30
CA THR A 57 -0.49 -11.53 2.07
C THR A 57 0.62 -11.00 1.19
N LEU A 58 1.67 -10.40 1.78
CA LEU A 58 2.81 -9.90 1.01
C LEU A 58 3.48 -11.04 0.23
N SER A 59 3.41 -10.96 -1.11
CA SER A 59 3.77 -12.08 -2.00
C SER A 59 4.34 -11.61 -3.33
N ALA A 60 5.25 -12.41 -3.87
CA ALA A 60 5.84 -12.22 -5.19
C ALA A 60 4.93 -12.79 -6.28
N PRO A 61 5.06 -12.34 -7.54
CA PRO A 61 4.32 -12.92 -8.67
C PRO A 61 4.51 -14.43 -8.84
N ALA A 62 5.68 -14.95 -8.47
CA ALA A 62 5.97 -16.38 -8.52
C ALA A 62 5.14 -17.21 -7.52
N ASP A 63 4.56 -16.59 -6.49
CA ASP A 63 3.73 -17.26 -5.47
C ASP A 63 2.29 -17.53 -5.94
N LEU A 64 1.92 -17.13 -7.17
CA LEU A 64 0.60 -17.32 -7.76
C LEU A 64 0.49 -18.56 -8.67
N ASN A 65 1.58 -19.32 -8.82
CA ASN A 65 1.66 -20.52 -9.66
C ASN A 65 1.45 -21.79 -8.82
#